data_AF-A0A0D3AG93-F1
#
_entry.id   AF-A0A0D3AG93-F1
#
_cell.length_a   1.000
_cell.length_b   1.000
_cell.length_c   1.000
_cell.angle_alpha   90.00
_cell.angle_beta   90.00
_cell.angle_gamma   90.00
#
_symmetry.space_group_name_H-M   'P 1'
#
loop_
_entity.id
_entity.type
_entity.pdbx_description
1 polymer ?
#
loop_
_entity_poly.entity_id
_entity_poly.type
_entity_poly.pdbx_seq_one_letter_code
_entity_poly.pdbx_strand_id
1 'polypeptide(L)'
;MVEAMKEKFNKYWEEFSDILAIVAVLDPRLKFAFLEYCYNILDPDTAKLNLDYILGKMVKLFGAYKKETSTTRVSTSHAPRHSIPSGYD
;
A
#
# COMPACT_ATOMS: atom_id res chain seq x y z
N MET A 1 1.34 -2.02 36.30
CA MET A 1 0.54 -1.74 35.09
C MET A 1 1.39 -1.17 33.96
N VAL A 2 2.20 -0.13 34.23
CA VAL A 2 3.11 0.47 33.24
C VAL A 2 4.13 -0.53 32.68
N GLU A 3 4.71 -1.40 33.52
CA GLU A 3 5.71 -2.39 33.04
C GLU A 3 5.12 -3.40 32.07
N ALA A 4 3.96 -3.99 32.38
CA ALA A 4 3.30 -4.96 31.49
C ALA A 4 2.87 -4.35 30.14
N MET A 5 2.55 -3.05 30.10
CA MET A 5 2.27 -2.34 28.85
C MET A 5 3.56 -2.09 28.06
N LYS A 6 4.64 -1.71 28.74
CA LYS A 6 5.95 -1.48 28.14
C LYS A 6 6.55 -2.76 27.57
N GLU A 7 6.41 -3.90 28.24
CA GLU A 7 6.86 -5.20 27.73
C GLU A 7 6.18 -5.55 26.40
N LYS A 8 4.86 -5.36 26.32
CA LYS A 8 4.11 -5.58 25.07
C LYS A 8 4.53 -4.59 24.00
N PHE A 9 4.72 -3.32 24.36
CA PHE A 9 5.20 -2.31 23.42
C PHE A 9 6.54 -2.72 22.84
N ASN A 10 7.54 -2.97 23.68
CA ASN A 10 8.86 -3.40 23.24
C ASN A 10 8.78 -4.66 22.38
N LYS A 11 8.02 -5.69 22.79
CA LYS A 11 7.89 -6.93 22.01
C LYS A 11 7.39 -6.73 20.56
N TYR A 12 6.50 -5.77 20.32
CA TYR A 12 5.86 -5.57 19.02
C TYR A 12 6.39 -4.34 18.25
N TRP A 13 7.10 -3.45 18.92
CA TRP A 13 7.64 -2.19 18.39
C TRP A 13 9.16 -2.05 18.59
N GLU A 14 9.88 -3.12 18.95
CA GLU A 14 11.35 -3.14 18.96
C GLU A 14 11.92 -2.89 17.55
N GLU A 15 11.27 -3.43 16.52
CA GLU A 15 11.60 -3.20 15.12
C GLU A 15 10.58 -2.26 14.45
N PHE A 16 11.03 -1.53 13.42
CA PHE A 16 10.14 -0.69 12.63
C PHE A 16 9.06 -1.52 11.93
N SER A 17 7.79 -1.16 12.16
CA SER A 17 6.68 -1.88 11.53
C SER A 17 6.56 -1.54 10.05
N ASP A 18 6.81 -2.56 9.25
CA ASP A 18 6.63 -2.57 7.80
C ASP A 18 5.26 -2.08 7.34
N ILE A 19 4.20 -2.54 7.99
CA ILE A 19 2.82 -2.20 7.63
C ILE A 19 2.57 -0.72 7.90
N LEU A 20 3.04 -0.19 9.04
CA LEU A 20 2.86 1.22 9.36
C LEU A 20 3.64 2.12 8.40
N ALA A 21 4.88 1.76 8.07
CA ALA A 21 5.66 2.48 7.07
C ALA A 21 4.98 2.47 5.70
N ILE A 22 4.41 1.32 5.30
CA ILE A 22 3.68 1.20 4.04
C ILE A 22 2.43 2.09 4.04
N VAL A 23 1.62 2.04 5.10
CA VAL A 23 0.41 2.87 5.23
C VAL A 23 0.75 4.36 5.22
N ALA A 24 1.84 4.76 5.89
CA ALA A 24 2.30 6.15 5.89
C ALA A 24 2.66 6.64 4.48
N VAL A 25 3.36 5.83 3.69
CA VAL A 25 3.71 6.21 2.31
C VAL A 25 2.48 6.28 1.40
N LEU A 26 1.49 5.41 1.61
CA LEU A 26 0.22 5.43 0.85
C LEU A 26 -0.70 6.58 1.26
N ASP A 27 -0.53 7.17 2.45
CA ASP A 27 -1.24 8.38 2.85
C ASP A 27 -0.76 9.57 1.98
N PRO A 28 -1.66 10.21 1.21
CA PRO A 28 -1.29 11.31 0.32
C PRO A 28 -0.61 12.51 1.00
N ARG A 29 -0.79 12.66 2.32
CA ARG A 29 -0.26 13.78 3.12
C ARG A 29 1.17 13.53 3.59
N LEU A 30 1.55 12.27 3.82
CA LEU A 30 2.82 11.90 4.43
C LEU A 30 3.85 11.57 3.34
N LYS A 31 3.51 10.66 2.41
CA LYS A 31 4.38 10.20 1.33
C LYS A 31 5.73 9.65 1.86
N PHE A 32 6.64 9.35 0.93
CA PHE A 32 7.96 8.79 1.26
C PHE A 32 8.88 9.75 2.02
N ALA A 33 8.78 11.05 1.77
CA ALA A 33 9.60 12.06 2.45
C ALA A 33 9.33 12.12 3.96
N PHE A 34 8.09 11.88 4.40
CA PHE A 34 7.78 11.78 5.82
C PHE A 34 8.45 10.57 6.48
N LEU A 35 8.48 9.42 5.78
CA LEU A 35 9.15 8.23 6.29
C LEU A 35 10.67 8.44 6.40
N GLU A 36 11.27 9.12 5.43
CA GLU A 36 12.68 9.53 5.46
C GLU A 36 12.98 10.44 6.65
N TYR A 37 12.13 11.44 6.90
CA TYR A 37 12.26 12.28 8.08
C TYR A 37 12.20 11.49 9.39
N CYS A 38 11.24 10.57 9.53
CA CYS A 38 11.10 9.76 10.74
C CYS A 38 12.31 8.86 11.00
N TYR A 39 12.80 8.15 9.99
CA TYR A 39 13.96 7.26 10.17
C TYR A 39 15.25 8.03 10.45
N ASN A 40 15.47 9.18 9.81
CA ASN A 40 16.63 10.01 10.12
C ASN A 40 16.61 10.58 11.55
N ILE A 41 15.45 10.69 12.19
CA ILE A 41 15.36 11.12 13.60
C ILE A 41 15.51 9.95 14.56
N LEU A 42 14.91 8.81 14.25
CA LEU A 42 14.85 7.67 15.16
C LEU A 42 16.14 6.85 15.15
N ASP A 43 16.69 6.60 13.97
CA ASP A 43 17.92 5.83 13.79
C ASP A 43 18.62 6.25 12.48
N PRO A 44 19.43 7.31 12.50
CA PRO A 44 20.14 7.81 11.33
C PRO A 44 21.06 6.77 10.67
N ASP A 45 21.64 5.85 11.47
CA ASP A 45 22.63 4.90 11.00
C ASP A 45 21.99 3.81 10.12
N THR A 46 20.76 3.40 10.46
CA THR A 46 20.00 2.40 9.69
C THR A 46 18.98 3.02 8.74
N ALA A 47 18.75 4.34 8.81
CA ALA A 47 17.69 5.03 8.07
C ALA A 47 17.68 4.71 6.58
N LYS A 48 18.84 4.81 5.92
CA LYS A 48 18.95 4.54 4.48
C LYS A 48 18.59 3.09 4.14
N LEU A 49 19.11 2.13 4.92
CA LEU A 49 18.85 0.71 4.71
C LEU A 49 17.34 0.40 4.87
N ASN A 50 16.71 0.99 5.89
CA ASN A 50 15.27 0.84 6.13
C ASN A 50 14.43 1.48 5.02
N LEU A 51 14.83 2.65 4.51
CA LEU A 51 14.14 3.30 3.38
C LEU A 51 14.21 2.44 2.12
N ASP A 52 15.39 1.95 1.76
CA ASP A 52 15.60 1.09 0.60
C ASP A 52 14.78 -0.21 0.72
N TYR A 53 14.74 -0.79 1.92
CA TYR A 53 13.94 -1.98 2.22
C TYR A 53 12.43 -1.73 2.03
N ILE A 54 11.90 -0.62 2.55
CA ILE A 54 10.48 -0.27 2.40
C ILE A 54 10.15 0.07 0.95
N LEU A 55 11.03 0.78 0.25
CA LEU A 55 10.85 1.08 -1.17
C LEU A 55 10.78 -0.20 -2.01
N GLY A 56 11.64 -1.19 -1.75
CA GLY A 56 11.59 -2.48 -2.42
C GLY A 56 10.24 -3.20 -2.24
N LYS A 57 9.69 -3.17 -1.02
CA LYS A 57 8.36 -3.73 -0.76
C LYS A 57 7.24 -2.96 -1.43
N MET A 58 7.32 -1.64 -1.48
CA MET A 58 6.38 -0.79 -2.21
C MET A 58 6.35 -1.11 -3.69
N VAL A 59 7.53 -1.26 -4.31
CA VAL A 59 7.63 -1.65 -5.73
C VAL A 59 7.02 -3.03 -5.96
N LYS A 60 7.29 -4.00 -5.08
CA LYS A 60 6.69 -5.34 -5.15
C LYS A 60 5.17 -5.29 -4.99
N LEU A 61 4.68 -4.53 -4.02
CA LEU A 61 3.25 -4.36 -3.77
C LEU A 61 2.58 -3.71 -4.98
N PHE A 62 3.13 -2.62 -5.49
CA PHE A 62 2.64 -1.96 -6.69
C PHE A 62 2.62 -2.93 -7.88
N GLY A 63 3.69 -3.72 -8.07
CA GLY A 63 3.76 -4.74 -9.13
C GLY A 63 2.65 -5.78 -9.03
N ALA A 64 2.30 -6.23 -7.83
CA ALA A 64 1.22 -7.20 -7.62
C ALA A 64 -0.18 -6.64 -7.95
N TYR A 65 -0.40 -5.33 -7.74
CA TYR A 65 -1.69 -4.66 -7.98
C TYR A 65 -1.77 -3.96 -9.33
N LYS A 66 -0.64 -3.76 -10.01
CA LYS A 66 -0.59 -3.25 -11.38
C LYS A 66 -1.27 -4.27 -12.28
N LYS A 67 -2.48 -3.94 -12.72
CA LYS A 67 -3.20 -4.73 -13.72
C LYS A 67 -2.33 -4.81 -14.98
N GLU A 68 -1.96 -6.02 -15.39
CA GLU A 68 -1.51 -6.28 -16.75
C GLU A 68 -2.64 -5.82 -17.67
N THR A 69 -2.50 -4.66 -18.32
CA THR A 69 -3.38 -4.28 -19.42
C THR A 69 -3.02 -5.18 -20.60
N SER A 70 -3.38 -6.46 -20.52
CA SER A 70 -3.57 -7.23 -21.72
C SER A 70 -4.62 -6.48 -22.50
N THR A 71 -4.23 -5.92 -23.65
CA THR A 71 -5.15 -5.51 -24.70
C THR A 71 -5.95 -6.74 -25.07
N THR A 72 -7.02 -7.03 -24.34
CA THR A 72 -8.12 -7.81 -24.87
C THR A 72 -8.64 -6.97 -26.01
N ARG A 73 -8.24 -7.33 -27.24
CA ARG A 73 -8.93 -6.87 -28.44
C ARG A 73 -10.40 -7.11 -28.16
N VAL A 74 -11.15 -6.03 -27.98
CA VAL A 74 -12.60 -6.08 -27.90
C VAL A 74 -13.03 -6.52 -29.29
N SER A 75 -13.10 -7.84 -29.49
CA SER A 75 -13.87 -8.39 -30.58
C SER A 75 -15.32 -8.04 -30.24
N THR A 76 -15.84 -7.08 -31.00
CA THR A 76 -17.25 -6.70 -31.00
C THR A 76 -18.10 -7.95 -31.17
N SER A 77 -18.63 -8.50 -30.08
CA SER A 77 -19.79 -9.37 -30.13
C SER A 77 -21.01 -8.47 -29.99
N HIS A 78 -21.79 -8.36 -31.07
CA HIS A 78 -23.12 -7.77 -31.00
C HIS A 78 -23.95 -8.57 -29.98
N ALA A 79 -24.32 -7.95 -28.87
CA ALA A 79 -25.38 -8.47 -28.01
C ALA A 79 -26.73 -8.16 -28.68
N PRO A 80 -27.68 -9.11 -28.75
CA PRO A 80 -29.02 -8.81 -29.21
C PRO A 80 -29.67 -7.85 -28.21
N ARG A 81 -30.25 -6.76 -28.71
CA ARG A 81 -31.05 -5.83 -27.90
C ARG A 81 -32.18 -6.62 -27.26
N HIS A 82 -32.19 -6.71 -25.93
CA HIS A 82 -33.34 -7.22 -25.21
C HIS A 82 -34.48 -6.21 -25.41
N SER A 83 -35.54 -6.64 -26.09
CA SER A 83 -36.76 -5.86 -26.25
C SER A 83 -37.36 -5.54 -24.88
N ILE A 84 -37.72 -4.26 -24.67
CA ILE A 84 -38.51 -3.84 -23.52
C ILE A 84 -39.93 -4.40 -23.70
N PRO A 85 -40.54 -5.04 -22.69
CA PRO A 85 -41.91 -5.54 -22.79
C PRO A 85 -42.91 -4.41 -23.05
N SER A 86 -43.78 -4.61 -24.04
CA SER A 86 -44.89 -3.71 -24.38
C SER A 86 -45.76 -3.43 -23.15
N GLY A 87 -45.89 -2.16 -22.77
CA GLY A 87 -46.70 -1.71 -21.63
C GLY A 87 -46.02 -0.70 -20.71
N TYR A 88 -44.81 -0.25 -21.03
CA TYR A 88 -44.10 0.82 -20.29
C TYR A 88 -43.73 2.01 -21.20
N ASP A 89 -44.64 2.36 -22.12
CA ASP A 89 -44.69 3.71 -22.71
C ASP A 89 -45.68 4.58 -21.93
#